data_AF-A0A7C5HDI6-F1
#
_entry.id   AF-A0A7C5HDI6-F1
#
_cell.length_a   1.000
_cell.length_b   1.000
_cell.length_c   1.000
_cell.angle_alpha   90.00
_cell.angle_beta   90.00
_cell.angle_gamma   90.00
#
_symmetry.space_group_name_H-M   'P 1'
#
loop_
_entity.id
_entity.type
_entity.pdbx_description
1 polymer ?
#
loop_
_entity_poly.entity_id
_entity_poly.type
_entity_poly.pdbx_seq_one_letter_code
_entity_poly.pdbx_strand_id
1 'polypeptide(L)'
;MILFLLLWSCGEEGSAIEDKIIPKNLQISVKIAGETNENPYGDGSGIVSFEATAQDVVSFKYVYEGEEFVVSNGVKSFTFEKSGINTYSIKIVAIGVGGASISKTETVEVKRLYDPPEELINLLTGGSSKNWRIKSEAFGHFGVGPANTETADWWQAAANDKAHTGMYD
;
A
#
# COMPACT_ATOMS: atom_id res chain seq x y z
N MET A 1 -24.69 -47.25 -60.22
CA MET A 1 -24.76 -45.82 -60.57
C MET A 1 -24.85 -45.05 -59.25
N ILE A 2 -23.76 -44.94 -58.49
CA ILE A 2 -22.85 -43.78 -58.49
C ILE A 2 -23.62 -42.47 -58.66
N LEU A 3 -23.70 -41.66 -57.60
CA LEU A 3 -23.26 -40.27 -57.69
C LEU A 3 -22.88 -39.71 -56.31
N PHE A 4 -21.58 -39.49 -56.19
CA PHE A 4 -20.85 -38.69 -55.22
C PHE A 4 -21.41 -37.25 -55.19
N LEU A 5 -21.64 -36.66 -54.01
CA LEU A 5 -21.79 -35.22 -53.85
C LEU A 5 -20.74 -34.70 -52.89
N LEU A 6 -19.97 -33.76 -53.43
CA LEU A 6 -18.69 -33.27 -52.94
C LEU A 6 -18.85 -32.27 -51.80
N LEU A 7 -17.96 -32.47 -50.84
CA LEU A 7 -17.37 -31.53 -49.89
C LEU A 7 -17.47 -30.06 -50.35
N TRP A 8 -18.14 -29.24 -49.55
CA TRP A 8 -17.90 -27.80 -49.53
C TRP A 8 -16.91 -27.48 -48.41
N SER A 9 -15.73 -27.08 -48.88
CA SER A 9 -14.59 -26.54 -48.16
C SER A 9 -15.00 -25.32 -47.33
N CYS A 10 -15.03 -25.45 -46.00
CA CYS A 10 -14.77 -24.30 -45.14
C CYS A 10 -13.25 -24.15 -45.08
N GLY A 11 -12.71 -23.42 -46.04
CA GLY A 11 -11.36 -22.88 -45.91
C GLY A 11 -11.47 -21.66 -45.01
N GLU A 12 -11.07 -21.79 -43.75
CA GLU A 12 -10.63 -20.66 -42.94
C GLU A 12 -9.37 -21.11 -42.20
N GLU A 13 -8.26 -20.73 -42.84
CA GLU A 13 -7.08 -20.17 -42.21
C GLU A 13 -6.56 -20.95 -41.01
N GLY A 14 -5.58 -21.80 -41.28
CA GLY A 14 -4.53 -22.08 -40.32
C GLY A 14 -3.86 -20.76 -39.97
N SER A 15 -4.42 -20.06 -38.98
CA SER A 15 -3.74 -18.98 -38.29
C SER A 15 -2.50 -19.65 -37.71
N ALA A 16 -1.35 -19.41 -38.33
CA ALA A 16 -0.07 -19.78 -37.76
C ALA A 16 -0.08 -19.17 -36.36
N ILE A 17 -0.30 -20.00 -35.34
CA ILE A 17 -0.15 -19.60 -33.95
C ILE A 17 1.32 -19.21 -33.89
N GLU A 18 1.59 -17.91 -33.81
CA GLU A 18 2.95 -17.42 -33.61
C GLU A 18 3.58 -18.24 -32.49
N ASP A 19 4.76 -18.80 -32.75
CA ASP A 19 5.41 -19.72 -31.83
C ASP A 19 5.43 -19.12 -30.42
N LYS A 20 4.77 -19.83 -29.50
CA LYS A 20 4.62 -19.38 -28.12
C LYS A 20 5.99 -19.43 -27.43
N ILE A 21 6.56 -18.27 -27.13
CA ILE A 21 7.87 -18.18 -26.47
C ILE A 21 7.68 -18.07 -24.95
N ILE A 22 8.03 -19.15 -24.24
CA ILE A 22 7.95 -19.21 -22.77
C ILE A 22 9.14 -18.46 -22.15
N PRO A 23 8.90 -17.43 -21.29
CA PRO A 23 9.96 -16.74 -20.60
C PRO A 23 10.80 -17.64 -19.69
N LYS A 24 12.04 -17.23 -19.41
CA LYS A 24 13.00 -18.00 -18.60
C LYS A 24 13.72 -17.11 -17.59
N ASN A 25 14.29 -17.73 -16.55
CA ASN A 25 15.17 -17.09 -15.58
C ASN A 25 14.55 -15.85 -14.90
N LEU A 26 13.31 -15.97 -14.41
CA LEU A 26 12.69 -14.91 -13.62
C LEU A 26 13.45 -14.71 -12.30
N GLN A 27 14.10 -13.55 -12.19
CA GLN A 27 14.75 -13.04 -10.99
C GLN A 27 14.00 -11.81 -10.50
N ILE A 28 13.94 -11.65 -9.19
CA ILE A 28 13.24 -10.56 -8.55
C ILE A 28 14.18 -9.96 -7.51
N SER A 29 14.41 -8.66 -7.63
CA SER A 29 15.12 -7.83 -6.66
C SER A 29 14.10 -7.00 -5.91
N VAL A 30 14.24 -6.95 -4.59
CA VAL A 30 13.36 -6.19 -3.70
C VAL A 30 14.21 -5.15 -2.96
N LYS A 31 13.71 -3.92 -2.90
CA LYS A 31 14.31 -2.85 -2.12
C LYS A 31 13.26 -2.20 -1.23
N ILE A 32 13.38 -2.37 0.08
CA ILE A 32 12.56 -1.68 1.06
C ILE A 32 13.20 -0.31 1.34
N ALA A 33 12.39 0.76 1.35
CA ALA A 33 12.89 2.11 1.61
C ALA A 33 13.49 2.22 3.02
N GLY A 34 14.73 2.71 3.11
CA GLY A 34 15.43 2.89 4.40
C GLY A 34 15.85 1.59 5.10
N GLU A 35 15.87 0.46 4.38
CA GLU A 35 16.37 -0.81 4.91
C GLU A 35 17.86 -0.74 5.23
N THR A 36 18.21 -1.12 6.45
CA THR A 36 19.59 -1.20 6.98
C THR A 36 19.66 -2.35 7.98
N ASN A 37 20.86 -2.71 8.45
CA ASN A 37 21.01 -3.77 9.45
C ASN A 37 20.31 -3.43 10.78
N GLU A 38 20.25 -2.13 11.12
CA GLU A 38 19.57 -1.62 12.32
C GLU A 38 18.06 -1.47 12.11
N ASN A 39 17.61 -1.37 10.85
CA ASN A 39 16.21 -1.20 10.48
C ASN A 39 15.84 -2.16 9.34
N PRO A 40 15.71 -3.48 9.63
CA PRO A 40 15.52 -4.51 8.61
C PRO A 40 14.16 -4.41 7.89
N TYR A 41 13.22 -3.63 8.41
CA TYR A 41 11.86 -3.51 7.87
C TYR A 41 11.59 -2.13 7.21
N GLY A 42 12.63 -1.31 7.03
CA GLY A 42 12.54 0.00 6.38
C GLY A 42 12.21 1.17 7.29
N ASP A 43 12.38 2.39 6.78
CA ASP A 43 12.27 3.68 7.51
C ASP A 43 10.89 4.00 8.10
N GLY A 44 9.87 3.19 7.79
CA GLY A 44 8.49 3.43 8.22
C GLY A 44 7.62 4.11 7.17
N SER A 45 8.13 4.42 5.97
CA SER A 45 7.32 4.93 4.85
C SER A 45 6.38 3.88 4.24
N GLY A 46 6.69 2.59 4.40
CA GLY A 46 5.96 1.49 3.77
C GLY A 46 6.25 1.32 2.27
N ILE A 47 7.24 2.03 1.72
CA ILE A 47 7.56 1.98 0.28
C ILE A 47 8.47 0.78 -0.01
N VAL A 48 8.07 -0.04 -0.98
CA VAL A 48 8.87 -1.16 -1.48
C VAL A 48 8.93 -1.13 -3.00
N SER A 49 10.14 -1.20 -3.56
CA SER A 49 10.37 -1.28 -4.99
C SER A 49 10.76 -2.69 -5.40
N PHE A 50 10.05 -3.24 -6.37
CA PHE A 50 10.32 -4.54 -6.97
C PHE A 50 10.86 -4.34 -8.38
N GLU A 51 11.92 -5.06 -8.71
CA GLU A 51 12.50 -5.13 -10.04
C GLU A 51 12.55 -6.59 -10.48
N ALA A 52 11.84 -6.90 -11.55
CA ALA A 52 11.78 -8.23 -12.15
C ALA A 52 12.56 -8.25 -13.46
N THR A 53 13.41 -9.25 -13.63
CA THR A 53 14.18 -9.49 -14.85
C THR A 53 14.00 -10.94 -15.30
N ALA A 54 13.81 -11.15 -16.60
CA ALA A 54 13.69 -12.47 -17.22
C ALA A 54 14.05 -12.38 -18.71
N GLN A 55 14.31 -13.53 -19.31
CA GLN A 55 14.57 -13.68 -20.75
C GLN A 55 13.27 -13.97 -21.50
N ASP A 56 13.21 -13.60 -22.77
CA ASP A 56 12.07 -13.83 -23.67
C ASP A 56 10.75 -13.22 -23.16
N VAL A 57 10.84 -12.03 -22.53
CA VAL A 57 9.71 -11.32 -21.93
C VAL A 57 9.24 -10.16 -22.81
N VAL A 58 7.92 -10.07 -22.95
CA VAL A 58 7.21 -8.92 -23.53
C VAL A 58 6.78 -7.95 -22.44
N SER A 59 6.28 -8.46 -21.30
CA SER A 59 5.86 -7.63 -20.16
C SER A 59 5.90 -8.40 -18.84
N PHE A 60 5.88 -7.66 -17.74
CA PHE A 60 5.71 -8.20 -16.40
C PHE A 60 4.34 -7.80 -15.84
N LYS A 61 3.75 -8.68 -15.05
CA LYS A 61 2.50 -8.42 -14.33
C LYS A 61 2.70 -8.70 -12.86
N TYR A 62 2.44 -7.70 -12.04
CA TYR A 62 2.42 -7.79 -10.58
C TYR A 62 0.99 -7.98 -10.12
N VAL A 63 0.76 -8.96 -9.25
CA VAL A 63 -0.55 -9.24 -8.65
C VAL A 63 -0.44 -9.09 -7.14
N TYR A 64 -1.23 -8.18 -6.58
CA TYR A 64 -1.28 -7.89 -5.15
C TYR A 64 -2.74 -7.71 -4.73
N GLU A 65 -3.20 -8.46 -3.74
CA GLU A 65 -4.60 -8.45 -3.24
C GLU A 65 -5.68 -8.60 -4.33
N GLY A 66 -5.36 -9.27 -5.43
CA GLY A 66 -6.27 -9.47 -6.56
C GLY A 66 -6.23 -8.36 -7.61
N GLU A 67 -5.54 -7.25 -7.35
CA GLU A 67 -5.25 -6.22 -8.34
C GLU A 67 -4.06 -6.60 -9.22
N GLU A 68 -4.15 -6.29 -10.51
CA GLU A 68 -3.13 -6.60 -11.50
C GLU A 68 -2.48 -5.32 -12.06
N PHE A 69 -1.15 -5.27 -12.07
CA PHE A 69 -0.37 -4.15 -12.60
C PHE A 69 0.60 -4.64 -13.66
N VAL A 70 0.38 -4.24 -14.91
CA VAL A 70 1.25 -4.61 -16.04
C VAL A 70 2.29 -3.51 -16.27
N VAL A 71 3.56 -3.89 -16.37
CA VAL A 71 4.70 -3.00 -16.64
C VAL A 71 5.63 -3.63 -17.67
N SER A 72 6.18 -2.83 -18.57
CA SER A 72 7.12 -3.31 -19.61
C SER A 72 8.57 -3.34 -19.15
N ASN A 73 8.96 -2.43 -18.24
CA ASN A 73 10.33 -2.30 -17.74
C ASN A 73 10.64 -3.23 -16.55
N GLY A 74 9.65 -4.00 -16.07
CA GLY A 74 9.82 -4.89 -14.92
C GLY A 74 9.98 -4.17 -13.58
N VAL A 75 9.72 -2.87 -13.49
CA VAL A 75 9.84 -2.12 -12.22
C VAL A 75 8.46 -1.72 -11.72
N LYS A 76 8.17 -2.00 -10.45
CA LYS A 76 6.94 -1.58 -9.78
C LYS A 76 7.21 -1.27 -8.30
N SER A 77 6.77 -0.10 -7.86
CA SER A 77 6.77 0.27 -6.45
C SER A 77 5.36 0.17 -5.86
N PHE A 78 5.28 -0.31 -4.63
CA PHE A 78 4.08 -0.36 -3.79
C PHE A 78 4.31 0.50 -2.54
N THR A 79 3.24 1.14 -2.07
CA THR A 79 3.23 1.82 -0.76
C THR A 79 2.23 1.10 0.11
N PHE A 80 2.72 0.49 1.19
CA PHE A 80 1.89 -0.26 2.13
C PHE A 80 1.41 0.66 3.26
N GLU A 81 0.09 0.75 3.41
CA GLU A 81 -0.57 1.71 4.32
C GLU A 81 -0.85 1.15 5.71
N LYS A 82 -0.82 -0.17 5.89
CA LYS A 82 -1.16 -0.79 7.18
C LYS A 82 -0.04 -0.55 8.19
N SER A 83 -0.38 0.22 9.23
CA SER A 83 0.53 0.56 10.33
C SER A 83 1.08 -0.67 11.06
N GLY A 84 2.31 -0.55 11.55
CA GLY A 84 3.08 -1.62 12.17
C GLY A 84 3.96 -2.38 11.18
N ILE A 85 4.49 -3.53 11.61
CA ILE A 85 5.25 -4.45 10.76
C ILE A 85 4.24 -5.47 10.21
N ASN A 86 4.13 -5.53 8.90
CA ASN A 86 3.19 -6.40 8.21
C ASN A 86 3.87 -7.15 7.07
N THR A 87 3.40 -8.37 6.81
CA THR A 87 3.91 -9.23 5.74
C THR A 87 3.03 -9.13 4.50
N TYR A 88 3.64 -8.95 3.34
CA TYR A 88 2.97 -8.81 2.05
C TYR A 88 3.51 -9.82 1.05
N SER A 89 2.61 -10.47 0.31
CA SER A 89 2.98 -11.41 -0.75
C SER A 89 2.55 -10.87 -2.11
N ILE A 90 3.51 -10.70 -3.01
CA ILE A 90 3.31 -10.16 -4.35
C ILE A 90 3.64 -11.27 -5.35
N LYS A 91 2.70 -11.58 -6.24
CA LYS A 91 2.96 -12.52 -7.34
C LYS A 91 3.43 -11.75 -8.55
N ILE A 92 4.62 -12.08 -9.05
CA ILE A 92 5.21 -11.50 -10.25
C ILE A 92 5.12 -12.54 -11.37
N VAL A 93 4.58 -12.12 -12.51
CA VAL A 93 4.39 -12.95 -13.70
C VAL A 93 5.18 -12.33 -14.84
N ALA A 94 6.14 -13.06 -15.39
CA ALA A 94 6.81 -12.70 -16.63
C ALA A 94 6.01 -13.28 -17.81
N ILE A 95 5.66 -12.43 -18.78
CA ILE A 95 4.79 -12.77 -19.91
C ILE A 95 5.59 -12.65 -21.20
N GLY A 96 5.67 -13.73 -21.96
CA GLY A 96 6.32 -13.82 -23.28
C GLY A 96 5.32 -13.79 -24.43
N VAL A 97 5.81 -14.08 -25.63
CA VAL A 97 5.01 -14.08 -26.87
C VAL A 97 3.92 -15.15 -26.80
N GLY A 98 2.75 -14.86 -27.38
CA GLY A 98 1.60 -15.78 -27.37
C GLY A 98 1.01 -16.02 -25.97
N GLY A 99 1.26 -15.12 -25.01
CA GLY A 99 0.73 -15.20 -23.65
C GLY A 99 1.35 -16.32 -22.81
N ALA A 100 2.52 -16.82 -23.18
CA ALA A 100 3.27 -17.72 -22.31
C ALA A 100 3.72 -17.01 -21.05
N SER A 101 3.76 -17.71 -19.92
CA SER A 101 4.20 -17.05 -18.69
C SER A 101 4.85 -18.00 -17.70
N ILE A 102 5.78 -17.45 -16.92
CA ILE A 102 6.27 -18.03 -15.67
C ILE A 102 5.97 -17.04 -14.54
N SER A 103 5.83 -17.54 -13.32
CA SER A 103 5.55 -16.67 -12.17
C SER A 103 6.31 -17.10 -10.93
N LYS A 104 6.60 -16.13 -10.07
CA LYS A 104 7.18 -16.32 -8.75
C LYS A 104 6.46 -15.39 -7.76
N THR A 105 6.27 -15.87 -6.54
CA THR A 105 5.71 -15.05 -5.45
C THR A 105 6.85 -14.65 -4.53
N GLU A 106 6.94 -13.36 -4.23
CA GLU A 106 7.87 -12.82 -3.24
C GLU A 106 7.09 -12.33 -2.02
N THR A 107 7.65 -12.61 -0.85
CA THR A 107 7.08 -12.19 0.43
C THR A 107 8.04 -11.24 1.12
N VAL A 108 7.52 -10.11 1.59
CA VAL A 108 8.29 -9.03 2.22
C VAL A 108 7.65 -8.63 3.54
N GLU A 109 8.47 -8.32 4.54
CA GLU A 109 8.02 -7.74 5.81
C GLU A 109 8.37 -6.25 5.83
N VAL A 110 7.36 -5.40 6.04
CA VAL A 110 7.52 -3.95 5.88
C VAL A 110 6.95 -3.24 7.08
N LYS A 111 7.72 -2.29 7.61
CA LYS A 111 7.29 -1.38 8.67
C LYS A 111 6.63 -0.15 8.06
N ARG A 112 5.43 0.16 8.52
CA ARG A 112 4.74 1.44 8.27
C ARG A 112 4.49 2.15 9.59
N LEU A 113 4.93 3.40 9.67
CA LEU A 113 4.61 4.30 10.77
C LEU A 113 3.45 5.22 10.36
N TYR A 114 2.68 5.67 11.35
CA TYR A 114 1.68 6.69 11.12
C TYR A 114 2.38 8.00 10.73
N ASP A 115 2.03 8.52 9.56
CA ASP A 115 2.47 9.83 9.10
C ASP A 115 1.30 10.81 9.32
N PRO A 116 1.35 11.67 10.36
CA PRO A 116 0.28 12.60 10.64
C PRO A 116 0.13 13.58 9.46
N PRO A 117 -1.10 13.85 8.99
CA PRO A 117 -1.33 14.82 7.92
C PRO A 117 -0.69 16.18 8.23
N GLU A 118 -0.09 16.81 7.23
CA GLU A 118 0.59 18.11 7.41
C GLU A 118 -0.35 19.17 7.99
N GLU A 119 -1.64 19.14 7.63
CA GLU A 119 -2.67 20.00 8.21
C GLU A 119 -2.82 19.80 9.73
N LEU A 120 -2.77 18.55 10.21
CA LEU A 120 -2.82 18.25 11.64
C LEU A 120 -1.56 18.75 12.36
N ILE A 121 -0.38 18.54 11.76
CA ILE A 121 0.87 19.07 12.30
C ILE A 121 0.78 20.60 12.38
N ASN A 122 0.39 21.28 11.30
CA ASN A 122 0.24 22.74 11.26
C ASN A 122 -0.83 23.25 12.23
N LEU A 123 -1.94 22.55 12.39
CA LEU A 123 -2.96 22.85 13.39
C LEU A 123 -2.35 22.81 14.80
N LEU A 124 -1.61 21.74 15.11
CA LEU A 124 -1.05 21.49 16.44
C LEU A 124 0.19 22.32 16.77
N THR A 125 1.02 22.67 15.78
CA THR A 125 2.34 23.30 16.00
C THR A 125 2.48 24.67 15.35
N GLY A 126 1.55 25.07 14.49
CA GLY A 126 1.68 26.29 13.67
C GLY A 126 2.83 26.22 12.66
N GLY A 127 3.28 25.01 12.29
CA GLY A 127 4.43 24.78 11.40
C GLY A 127 5.78 24.85 12.12
N SER A 128 5.81 25.10 13.43
CA SER A 128 7.03 25.05 14.23
C SER A 128 6.74 24.62 15.67
N SER A 129 6.38 25.56 16.54
CA SER A 129 6.02 25.30 17.93
C SER A 129 4.82 26.16 18.35
N LYS A 130 3.92 25.56 19.12
CA LYS A 130 2.84 26.22 19.83
C LYS A 130 2.90 25.86 21.30
N ASN A 131 2.65 26.85 22.14
CA ASN A 131 2.37 26.60 23.55
C ASN A 131 0.87 26.35 23.70
N TRP A 132 0.54 25.17 24.19
CA TRP A 132 -0.83 24.81 24.53
C TRP A 132 -1.06 25.16 25.98
N ARG A 133 -2.15 25.88 26.24
CA ARG A 133 -2.65 26.11 27.59
C ARG A 133 -4.09 25.67 27.68
N ILE A 134 -4.49 25.30 28.88
CA ILE A 134 -5.89 25.10 29.19
C ILE A 134 -6.60 26.46 29.08
N LYS A 135 -7.75 26.47 28.41
CA LYS A 135 -8.59 27.67 28.28
C LYS A 135 -9.36 27.91 29.58
N SER A 136 -8.65 28.24 30.66
CA SER A 136 -9.20 28.38 32.01
C SER A 136 -10.35 29.37 32.11
N GLU A 137 -10.39 30.37 31.22
CA GLU A 137 -11.46 31.36 31.13
C GLU A 137 -12.78 30.81 30.58
N ALA A 138 -12.76 29.66 29.91
CA ALA A 138 -13.97 29.02 29.40
C ALA A 138 -14.66 28.21 30.49
N PHE A 139 -15.99 28.28 30.51
CA PHE A 139 -16.80 27.39 31.34
C PHE A 139 -16.66 25.94 30.84
N GLY A 140 -16.54 24.98 31.75
CA GLY A 140 -16.46 23.56 31.41
C GLY A 140 -15.13 23.11 30.80
N HIS A 141 -14.04 23.87 30.96
CA HIS A 141 -12.71 23.44 30.51
C HIS A 141 -12.17 22.20 31.25
N PHE A 142 -12.75 21.88 32.41
CA PHE A 142 -12.70 20.58 33.05
C PHE A 142 -14.11 20.16 33.45
N GLY A 143 -14.33 18.85 33.57
CA GLY A 143 -15.61 18.34 34.03
C GLY A 143 -15.61 16.85 34.32
N VAL A 144 -16.72 16.39 34.90
CA VAL A 144 -17.02 14.98 35.14
C VAL A 144 -18.42 14.70 34.62
N GLY A 145 -18.57 13.62 33.88
CA GLY A 145 -19.86 13.16 33.37
C GLY A 145 -19.96 11.63 33.29
N PRO A 146 -21.14 11.12 32.92
CA PRO A 146 -21.35 9.71 32.64
C PRO A 146 -20.38 9.16 31.58
N ALA A 147 -20.02 7.89 31.70
CA ALA A 147 -19.11 7.23 30.74
C ALA A 147 -19.70 7.06 29.32
N ASN A 148 -21.00 7.29 29.16
CA ASN A 148 -21.76 7.11 27.92
C ASN A 148 -22.21 8.44 27.29
N THR A 149 -21.66 9.57 27.74
CA THR A 149 -21.97 10.90 27.19
C THR A 149 -20.68 11.68 26.91
N GLU A 150 -20.75 12.65 26.00
CA GLU A 150 -19.64 13.58 25.70
C GLU A 150 -19.71 14.87 26.55
N THR A 151 -20.71 14.98 27.42
CA THR A 151 -20.94 16.14 28.29
C THR A 151 -20.55 15.86 29.73
N ALA A 152 -20.06 16.90 30.40
CA ALA A 152 -19.73 16.86 31.82
C ALA A 152 -20.96 17.21 32.68
N ASP A 153 -21.82 16.22 32.90
CA ASP A 153 -23.13 16.45 33.51
C ASP A 153 -23.12 16.53 35.05
N TRP A 154 -22.12 15.94 35.70
CA TRP A 154 -22.07 15.88 37.17
C TRP A 154 -21.34 17.08 37.77
N TRP A 155 -20.33 17.60 37.06
CA TRP A 155 -19.60 18.79 37.48
C TRP A 155 -18.85 19.42 36.31
N GLN A 156 -18.80 20.75 36.28
CA GLN A 156 -18.03 21.54 35.31
C GLN A 156 -17.26 22.65 36.04
N ALA A 157 -16.01 22.86 35.66
CA ALA A 157 -15.22 23.96 36.19
C ALA A 157 -15.80 25.31 35.74
N ALA A 158 -16.08 26.20 36.69
CA ALA A 158 -16.27 27.61 36.39
C ALA A 158 -14.98 28.22 35.85
N ALA A 159 -15.06 29.38 35.22
CA ALA A 159 -13.89 30.10 34.75
C ALA A 159 -12.87 30.30 35.89
N ASN A 160 -11.63 29.87 35.66
CA ASN A 160 -10.50 29.93 36.59
C ASN A 160 -10.66 29.17 37.92
N ASP A 161 -11.60 28.22 38.02
CA ASP A 161 -11.88 27.48 39.26
C ASP A 161 -10.66 26.75 39.86
N LYS A 162 -9.66 26.42 39.03
CA LYS A 162 -8.42 25.72 39.42
C LYS A 162 -7.19 26.63 39.48
N ALA A 163 -7.34 27.94 39.57
CA ALA A 163 -6.19 28.87 39.56
C ALA A 163 -5.24 28.74 40.76
N HIS A 164 -5.68 28.04 41.81
CA HIS A 164 -4.88 27.73 43.00
C HIS A 164 -4.19 26.36 42.91
N THR A 165 -4.42 25.62 41.83
CA THR A 165 -3.71 24.39 41.51
C THR A 165 -2.80 24.70 40.33
N GLY A 166 -1.62 24.09 40.23
CA GLY A 166 -0.70 24.33 39.10
C GLY A 166 -1.21 23.80 37.75
N MET A 167 -2.52 23.68 37.56
CA MET A 167 -3.19 23.13 36.37
C MET A 167 -3.27 24.12 35.21
N TYR A 168 -3.07 25.42 35.46
CA TYR A 168 -3.13 26.47 34.43
C TYR A 168 -1.76 27.05 34.07
N ASP A 169 -0.70 26.58 34.73
CA ASP A 169 0.69 27.02 34.55
C ASP A 169 1.35 26.38 33.31
#